data_AF-A0A1V1PBI1-F1
#
_entry.id   AF-A0A1V1PBI1-F1
#
_cell.length_a   1.000
_cell.length_b   1.000
_cell.length_c   1.000
_cell.angle_alpha   90.00
_cell.angle_beta   90.00
_cell.angle_gamma   90.00
#
_symmetry.space_group_name_H-M   'P 1'
#
loop_
_entity.id
_entity.type
_entity.pdbx_description
1 polymer ?
#
loop_
_entity_poly.entity_id
_entity_poly.type
_entity_poly.pdbx_seq_one_letter_code
_entity_poly.pdbx_strand_id
1 'polypeptide(L)'
;MKNKINFNETYVLAGYGFDNMNPYFLLDSISEDISERFKFSIQDQVFSLIRLKKRYCIGRYNIETFESTPCPDKATLSEKNNTCFHCFQSIGFNPAFYNMPSEKLSPQQQRYNKQPHNVYLAYFCLNTIKVGIAYHKRTLTRWCQQGARAATIIKKCSSAYEARNIESLISRTLNLPESFNNKKNENL
;
A
#
# COMPACT_ATOMS: atom_id res chain seq x y z
N MET A 1 -19.27 7.41 14.77
CA MET A 1 -19.56 6.09 14.15
C MET A 1 -19.40 5.03 15.23
N LYS A 2 -20.46 4.29 15.57
CA LYS A 2 -20.35 3.17 16.53
C LYS A 2 -19.52 2.06 15.88
N ASN A 3 -18.46 1.62 16.56
CA ASN A 3 -17.60 0.53 16.10
C ASN A 3 -18.43 -0.76 15.97
N LYS A 4 -18.68 -1.19 14.73
CA LYS A 4 -19.42 -2.41 14.36
C LYS A 4 -18.59 -3.70 14.54
N ILE A 5 -17.53 -3.66 15.34
CA ILE A 5 -16.61 -4.78 15.46
C ILE A 5 -16.97 -5.61 16.68
N ASN A 6 -17.14 -6.91 16.46
CA ASN A 6 -17.37 -7.88 17.52
C ASN A 6 -16.01 -8.46 17.94
N PHE A 7 -15.54 -8.14 19.14
CA PHE A 7 -14.23 -8.61 19.61
C PHE A 7 -14.12 -10.14 19.81
N ASN A 8 -15.23 -10.87 19.72
CA ASN A 8 -15.24 -12.33 19.74
C ASN A 8 -15.05 -12.97 18.35
N GLU A 9 -15.07 -12.17 17.28
CA GLU A 9 -14.86 -12.64 15.91
C GLU A 9 -13.40 -12.53 15.48
N THR A 10 -13.05 -13.29 14.44
CA THR A 10 -11.73 -13.21 13.82
C THR A 10 -11.78 -12.29 12.60
N TYR A 11 -10.85 -11.35 12.55
CA TYR A 11 -10.68 -10.44 11.43
C TYR A 11 -9.31 -10.57 10.81
N VAL A 12 -9.24 -10.38 9.50
CA VAL A 12 -7.98 -10.22 8.76
C VAL A 12 -7.64 -8.73 8.75
N LEU A 13 -6.46 -8.38 9.27
CA LEU A 13 -5.90 -7.03 9.12
C LEU A 13 -5.42 -6.83 7.69
N ALA A 14 -6.31 -6.31 6.84
CA ALA A 14 -6.08 -6.14 5.41
C ALA A 14 -5.23 -4.90 5.08
N GLY A 15 -5.20 -3.90 5.97
CA GLY A 15 -4.40 -2.70 5.79
C GLY A 15 -4.67 -1.63 6.84
N TYR A 16 -4.12 -0.45 6.59
CA TYR A 16 -4.29 0.74 7.42
C TYR A 16 -4.31 2.00 6.56
N GLY A 17 -4.84 3.09 7.10
CA GLY A 17 -4.94 4.36 6.39
C GLY A 17 -5.34 5.51 7.29
N PHE A 18 -5.66 6.64 6.66
CA PHE A 18 -6.07 7.87 7.31
C PHE A 18 -7.29 8.45 6.59
N ASP A 19 -8.31 8.83 7.34
CA ASP A 19 -9.52 9.48 6.84
C ASP A 19 -9.69 10.81 7.58
N ASN A 20 -9.60 11.95 6.90
CA ASN A 20 -9.59 13.27 7.53
C ASN A 20 -8.64 13.37 8.74
N MET A 21 -7.41 12.86 8.59
CA MET A 21 -6.37 12.75 9.64
C MET A 21 -6.63 11.70 10.74
N ASN A 22 -7.76 11.01 10.73
CA ASN A 22 -8.04 9.95 11.69
C ASN A 22 -7.45 8.62 11.21
N PRO A 23 -6.51 8.01 11.95
CA PRO A 23 -5.94 6.72 11.59
C PRO A 23 -6.97 5.61 11.76
N TYR A 24 -6.94 4.63 10.85
CA TYR A 24 -7.81 3.46 10.91
C TYR A 24 -7.12 2.18 10.43
N PHE A 25 -7.63 1.04 10.91
CA PHE A 25 -7.38 -0.28 10.32
C PHE A 25 -8.47 -0.67 9.34
N LEU A 26 -8.10 -1.43 8.31
CA LEU A 26 -9.01 -2.17 7.45
C LEU A 26 -9.07 -3.60 7.94
N LEU A 27 -10.25 -4.03 8.35
CA LEU A 27 -10.51 -5.35 8.91
C LEU A 27 -11.54 -6.10 8.07
N ASP A 28 -11.21 -7.31 7.63
CA ASP A 28 -12.14 -8.17 6.90
C ASP A 28 -12.70 -9.25 7.84
N SER A 29 -14.03 -9.37 7.94
CA SER A 29 -14.63 -10.51 8.63
C SER A 29 -14.44 -11.79 7.83
N ILE A 30 -14.01 -12.85 8.51
CA ILE A 30 -13.89 -14.20 7.96
C ILE A 30 -14.77 -15.22 8.67
N SER A 31 -15.52 -14.77 9.68
CA SER A 31 -16.46 -15.59 10.44
C SER A 31 -17.77 -15.83 9.68
N GLU A 32 -18.16 -14.88 8.83
CA GLU A 32 -19.39 -14.93 8.04
C GLU A 32 -19.18 -15.60 6.68
N ASP A 33 -20.28 -16.04 6.06
CA ASP A 33 -20.27 -16.58 4.69
C ASP A 33 -19.75 -15.56 3.68
N ILE A 34 -20.18 -14.31 3.81
CA ILE A 34 -19.74 -13.18 3.01
C ILE A 34 -18.71 -12.37 3.80
N SER A 35 -17.53 -12.17 3.22
CA SER A 35 -16.54 -11.28 3.82
C SER A 35 -16.92 -9.81 3.62
N GLU A 36 -17.05 -9.09 4.74
CA GLU A 36 -17.26 -7.64 4.77
C GLU A 36 -15.99 -6.92 5.25
N ARG A 37 -15.71 -5.73 4.70
CA ARG A 37 -14.58 -4.86 5.09
C ARG A 37 -15.05 -3.70 5.95
N PHE A 38 -14.42 -3.53 7.09
CA PHE A 38 -14.70 -2.44 8.04
C PHE A 38 -13.48 -1.52 8.18
N LYS A 39 -13.75 -0.22 8.33
CA LYS A 39 -12.78 0.75 8.85
C LYS A 39 -12.94 0.82 10.36
N PHE A 40 -11.90 0.45 11.09
CA PHE A 40 -11.83 0.59 12.55
C PHE A 40 -10.96 1.78 12.92
N SER A 41 -11.55 2.81 13.54
CA SER A 41 -10.77 3.95 14.04
C SER A 41 -9.85 3.51 15.16
N ILE A 42 -8.57 3.87 15.09
CA ILE A 42 -7.57 3.52 16.12
C ILE A 42 -7.15 4.71 16.97
N GLN A 43 -7.71 5.89 16.70
CA GLN A 43 -7.42 7.08 17.47
C GLN A 43 -7.90 6.92 18.92
N ASP A 44 -6.99 7.19 19.86
CA ASP A 44 -7.23 7.10 21.31
C ASP A 44 -7.74 5.72 21.77
N GLN A 45 -7.44 4.66 21.01
CA GLN A 45 -7.77 3.28 21.36
C GLN A 45 -6.53 2.54 21.86
N VAL A 46 -6.72 1.71 22.89
CA VAL A 46 -5.74 0.70 23.30
C VAL A 46 -6.24 -0.65 22.82
N PHE A 47 -5.41 -1.39 22.10
CA PHE A 47 -5.76 -2.70 21.56
C PHE A 47 -4.55 -3.64 21.60
N SER A 48 -4.83 -4.94 21.60
CA SER A 48 -3.85 -6.00 21.41
C SER A 48 -4.13 -6.73 20.11
N LEU A 49 -3.09 -7.03 19.33
CA LEU A 49 -3.20 -7.82 18.11
C LEU A 49 -2.67 -9.23 18.39
N ILE A 50 -3.54 -10.23 18.24
CA ILE A 50 -3.16 -11.64 18.37
C ILE A 50 -2.89 -12.18 16.97
N ARG A 51 -1.68 -12.68 16.75
CA ARG A 51 -1.30 -13.27 15.46
C ARG A 51 -2.05 -14.59 15.24
N LEU A 52 -2.79 -14.68 14.14
CA LEU A 52 -3.46 -15.91 13.73
C LEU A 52 -2.46 -16.99 13.30
N LYS A 53 -2.84 -18.26 13.48
CA LYS A 53 -2.04 -19.42 13.04
C LYS A 53 -1.89 -19.51 11.52
N LYS A 54 -2.88 -19.02 10.77
CA LYS A 54 -2.90 -19.02 9.31
C LYS A 54 -2.81 -17.57 8.80
N ARG A 55 -2.16 -17.37 7.67
CA ARG A 55 -2.21 -16.12 6.91
C ARG A 55 -3.39 -16.17 5.94
N TYR A 56 -4.05 -15.04 5.76
CA TYR A 56 -5.20 -14.91 4.87
C TYR A 56 -4.93 -13.85 3.80
N CYS A 57 -5.58 -14.00 2.66
CA CYS A 57 -5.58 -13.02 1.59
C CYS A 57 -6.19 -11.69 2.05
N ILE A 58 -5.49 -10.58 1.81
CA ILE A 58 -5.96 -9.22 2.14
C ILE A 58 -6.95 -8.66 1.10
N GLY A 59 -7.40 -9.49 0.16
CA GLY A 59 -8.38 -9.13 -0.85
C GLY A 59 -7.81 -8.37 -2.06
N ARG A 60 -8.66 -7.56 -2.68
CA ARG A 60 -8.40 -6.88 -3.96
C ARG A 60 -8.21 -5.38 -3.74
N TYR A 61 -7.53 -4.76 -4.71
CA TYR A 61 -7.35 -3.32 -4.79
C TYR A 61 -7.52 -2.88 -6.24
N ASN A 62 -8.50 -2.03 -6.48
CA ASN A 62 -8.74 -1.46 -7.80
C ASN A 62 -7.87 -0.21 -7.97
N ILE A 63 -6.94 -0.24 -8.91
CA ILE A 63 -6.00 0.88 -9.15
C ILE A 63 -6.63 2.06 -9.90
N GLU A 64 -7.82 1.90 -10.47
CA GLU A 64 -8.57 2.96 -11.16
C GLU A 64 -9.50 3.68 -10.17
N THR A 65 -10.25 2.94 -9.34
CA THR A 65 -11.18 3.53 -8.35
C THR A 65 -10.55 3.79 -6.99
N PHE A 66 -9.39 3.19 -6.71
CA PHE A 66 -8.69 3.20 -5.42
C PHE A 66 -9.42 2.51 -4.28
N GLU A 67 -10.45 1.73 -4.61
CA GLU A 67 -11.22 0.95 -3.65
C GLU A 67 -10.56 -0.39 -3.38
N SER A 68 -10.78 -0.88 -2.18
CA SER A 68 -10.24 -2.13 -1.70
C SER A 68 -11.39 -3.00 -1.20
N THR A 69 -11.41 -4.28 -1.61
CA THR A 69 -12.49 -5.21 -1.23
C THR A 69 -11.92 -6.49 -0.62
N PRO A 70 -12.67 -7.18 0.26
CA PRO A 70 -12.24 -8.45 0.84
C PRO A 70 -11.92 -9.53 -0.19
N CYS A 71 -11.19 -10.56 0.23
CA CYS A 71 -11.01 -11.76 -0.58
C CYS A 71 -12.33 -12.56 -0.60
N PRO A 72 -12.97 -12.78 -1.77
CA PRO A 72 -14.23 -13.54 -1.81
C PRO A 72 -14.04 -15.00 -1.40
N ASP A 73 -12.85 -15.56 -1.62
CA ASP A 73 -12.56 -16.97 -1.35
C ASP A 73 -12.03 -17.21 0.08
N LYS A 74 -11.85 -16.15 0.89
CA LYS A 74 -11.21 -16.22 2.22
C LYS A 74 -9.90 -17.03 2.22
N ALA A 75 -9.17 -16.96 1.11
CA ALA A 75 -8.06 -17.87 0.82
C ALA A 75 -6.93 -17.75 1.84
N THR A 76 -6.44 -18.88 2.32
CA THR A 76 -5.24 -18.95 3.16
C THR A 76 -3.98 -18.92 2.30
N LEU A 77 -2.92 -18.28 2.80
CA LEU A 77 -1.68 -18.05 2.04
C LEU A 77 -0.49 -18.81 2.61
N SER A 78 0.42 -19.20 1.70
CA SER A 78 1.81 -19.52 2.05
C SER A 78 2.62 -18.22 2.22
N GLU A 79 3.64 -18.26 3.06
CA GLU A 79 4.20 -17.10 3.78
C GLU A 79 4.67 -15.89 2.94
N LYS A 80 4.91 -16.05 1.64
CA LYS A 80 5.56 -15.03 0.80
C LYS A 80 4.62 -13.92 0.30
N ASN A 81 3.33 -14.20 0.12
CA ASN A 81 2.41 -13.26 -0.50
C ASN A 81 1.38 -12.72 0.51
N ASN A 82 0.81 -11.56 0.19
CA ASN A 82 -0.32 -10.99 0.93
C ASN A 82 -1.66 -11.23 0.22
N THR A 83 -1.64 -11.69 -1.03
CA THR A 83 -2.83 -11.94 -1.85
C THR A 83 -2.80 -13.33 -2.47
N CYS A 84 -3.97 -13.97 -2.60
CA CYS A 84 -4.12 -15.19 -3.39
C CYS A 84 -4.00 -14.89 -4.89
N PHE A 85 -3.85 -15.93 -5.72
CA PHE A 85 -3.69 -15.79 -7.16
C PHE A 85 -4.85 -15.04 -7.82
N HIS A 86 -6.11 -15.36 -7.48
CA HIS A 86 -7.29 -14.69 -8.02
C HIS A 86 -7.32 -13.19 -7.67
N CYS A 87 -6.97 -12.83 -6.43
CA CYS A 87 -6.91 -11.42 -6.03
C CYS A 87 -5.73 -10.70 -6.69
N PHE A 88 -4.57 -11.35 -6.81
CA PHE A 88 -3.41 -10.81 -7.52
C PHE A 88 -3.72 -10.51 -8.99
N GLN A 89 -4.34 -11.45 -9.70
CA GLN A 89 -4.77 -11.25 -11.08
C GLN A 89 -5.75 -10.08 -11.23
N SER A 90 -6.72 -9.97 -10.32
CA SER A 90 -7.68 -8.87 -10.31
C SER A 90 -7.03 -7.50 -10.04
N ILE A 91 -6.04 -7.45 -9.15
CA ILE A 91 -5.26 -6.22 -8.89
C ILE A 91 -4.46 -5.82 -10.13
N GLY A 92 -3.96 -6.79 -10.90
CA GLY A 92 -3.31 -6.57 -12.19
C GLY A 92 -2.13 -5.58 -12.15
N PHE A 93 -1.54 -5.34 -10.99
CA PHE A 93 -0.49 -4.34 -10.79
C PHE A 93 0.86 -5.04 -10.60
N ASN A 94 1.80 -4.73 -11.48
CA ASN A 94 3.18 -5.18 -11.36
C ASN A 94 4.10 -4.03 -10.91
N PRO A 95 4.75 -4.12 -9.74
CA PRO A 95 5.63 -3.06 -9.25
C PRO A 95 6.90 -2.88 -10.12
N ALA A 96 7.30 -3.89 -10.90
CA ALA A 96 8.46 -3.84 -11.79
C ALA A 96 8.11 -3.36 -13.22
N PHE A 97 7.03 -2.57 -13.37
CA PHE A 97 6.51 -2.15 -14.67
C PHE A 97 7.52 -1.44 -15.60
N TYR A 98 8.57 -0.86 -15.02
CA TYR A 98 9.62 -0.15 -15.75
C TYR A 98 10.70 -1.07 -16.34
N ASN A 99 10.73 -2.35 -15.93
CA ASN A 99 11.65 -3.38 -16.44
C ASN A 99 10.97 -4.36 -17.40
N MET A 100 9.78 -4.00 -17.89
CA MET A 100 8.91 -4.92 -18.63
C MET A 100 8.33 -4.24 -19.87
N PRO A 101 8.15 -5.00 -20.98
CA PRO A 101 7.37 -4.53 -22.12
C PRO A 101 5.93 -4.21 -21.70
N SER A 102 5.33 -3.19 -22.33
CA SER A 102 3.96 -2.74 -22.06
C SER A 102 2.93 -3.85 -22.19
N GLU A 103 3.15 -4.79 -23.10
CA GLU A 103 2.26 -5.89 -23.45
C GLU A 103 2.14 -6.90 -22.29
N LYS A 104 3.11 -6.93 -21.37
CA LYS A 104 3.09 -7.76 -20.15
C LYS A 104 2.38 -7.08 -18.98
N LEU A 105 1.99 -5.82 -19.11
CA LEU A 105 1.23 -5.08 -18.09
C LEU A 105 -0.27 -5.21 -18.37
N SER A 106 -1.06 -5.29 -17.30
CA SER A 106 -2.51 -5.29 -17.45
C SER A 106 -2.99 -4.00 -18.13
N PRO A 107 -4.10 -4.03 -18.90
CA PRO A 107 -4.64 -2.82 -19.54
C PRO A 107 -4.94 -1.70 -18.54
N GLN A 108 -5.42 -2.03 -17.34
CA GLN A 108 -5.64 -1.06 -16.27
C GLN A 108 -4.34 -0.42 -15.79
N GLN A 109 -3.26 -1.20 -15.65
CA GLN A 109 -1.97 -0.65 -15.25
C GLN A 109 -1.36 0.22 -16.35
N GLN A 110 -1.52 -0.15 -17.63
CA GLN A 110 -1.06 0.69 -18.73
C GLN A 110 -1.76 2.06 -18.72
N ARG A 111 -3.08 2.09 -18.49
CA ARG A 111 -3.84 3.35 -18.32
C ARG A 111 -3.37 4.13 -17.11
N TYR A 112 -3.21 3.47 -15.97
CA TYR A 112 -2.71 4.07 -14.73
C TYR A 112 -1.32 4.70 -14.92
N ASN A 113 -0.39 4.00 -15.54
CA ASN A 113 0.98 4.47 -15.76
C ASN A 113 1.06 5.71 -16.68
N LYS A 114 0.09 5.91 -17.56
CA LYS A 114 -0.01 7.10 -18.43
C LYS A 114 -0.57 8.33 -17.71
N GLN A 115 -1.08 8.17 -16.48
CA GLN A 115 -1.61 9.28 -15.70
C GLN A 115 -0.47 10.10 -15.04
N PRO A 116 -0.72 11.36 -14.65
CA PRO A 116 0.29 12.19 -14.01
C PRO A 116 0.76 11.64 -12.66
N HIS A 117 2.07 11.60 -12.46
CA HIS A 117 2.75 11.12 -11.25
C HIS A 117 3.67 12.20 -10.68
N ASN A 118 3.89 12.17 -9.37
CA ASN A 118 4.81 13.05 -8.66
C ASN A 118 6.04 12.27 -8.21
N VAL A 119 7.21 12.86 -8.38
CA VAL A 119 8.46 12.47 -7.71
C VAL A 119 8.55 13.28 -6.41
N TYR A 120 8.84 12.62 -5.30
CA TYR A 120 8.91 13.24 -3.98
C TYR A 120 10.12 12.76 -3.18
N LEU A 121 10.51 13.57 -2.19
CA LEU A 121 11.32 13.12 -1.07
C LEU A 121 10.43 12.93 0.15
N ALA A 122 10.69 11.88 0.92
CA ALA A 122 10.03 11.59 2.18
C ALA A 122 11.07 11.36 3.28
N TYR A 123 10.93 12.10 4.38
CA TYR A 123 11.72 12.01 5.59
C TYR A 123 10.99 11.16 6.63
N PHE A 124 11.68 10.19 7.22
CA PHE A 124 11.10 9.21 8.17
C PHE A 124 11.70 9.34 9.57
N CYS A 125 13.01 9.43 9.68
CA CYS A 125 13.72 9.60 10.95
C CYS A 125 15.12 10.17 10.66
N LEU A 126 15.93 10.34 11.71
CA LEU A 126 17.29 10.88 11.59
C LEU A 126 18.06 10.16 10.47
N ASN A 127 18.68 10.94 9.58
CA ASN A 127 19.45 10.47 8.42
C ASN A 127 18.68 9.54 7.46
N THR A 128 17.35 9.56 7.49
CA THR A 128 16.51 8.65 6.71
C THR A 128 15.57 9.46 5.80
N ILE A 129 16.05 9.74 4.60
CA ILE A 129 15.28 10.30 3.48
C ILE A 129 15.22 9.27 2.37
N LYS A 130 14.06 9.16 1.72
CA LYS A 130 13.86 8.33 0.53
C LYS A 130 13.33 9.18 -0.61
N VAL A 131 13.71 8.83 -1.83
CA VAL A 131 13.04 9.30 -3.05
C VAL A 131 11.96 8.29 -3.48
N GLY A 132 10.81 8.79 -3.89
CA GLY A 132 9.68 7.96 -4.29
C GLY A 132 8.85 8.56 -5.40
N ILE A 133 8.05 7.73 -6.06
CA ILE A 133 6.98 8.17 -6.96
C ILE A 133 5.58 7.82 -6.45
N ALA A 134 4.59 8.64 -6.79
CA ALA A 134 3.18 8.40 -6.49
C ALA A 134 2.28 8.98 -7.57
N TYR A 135 1.10 8.38 -7.78
CA TYR A 135 0.05 9.01 -8.57
C TYR A 135 -0.37 10.34 -7.92
N HIS A 136 -0.52 11.40 -8.72
CA HIS A 136 -0.68 12.75 -8.16
C HIS A 136 -1.87 12.87 -7.20
N LYS A 137 -3.03 12.26 -7.51
CA LYS A 137 -4.22 12.29 -6.64
C LYS A 137 -4.06 11.51 -5.33
N ARG A 138 -3.06 10.63 -5.24
CA ARG A 138 -2.78 9.78 -4.07
C ARG A 138 -1.49 10.13 -3.36
N THR A 139 -0.86 11.25 -3.70
CA THR A 139 0.46 11.62 -3.15
C THR A 139 0.41 11.71 -1.62
N LEU A 140 -0.55 12.44 -1.06
CA LEU A 140 -0.71 12.56 0.39
C LEU A 140 -1.01 11.20 1.05
N THR A 141 -1.98 10.45 0.52
CA THR A 141 -2.32 9.11 1.02
C THR A 141 -1.10 8.20 1.04
N ARG A 142 -0.26 8.25 -0.01
CA ARG A 142 0.94 7.42 -0.14
C ARG A 142 2.03 7.81 0.86
N TRP A 143 2.14 9.08 1.23
CA TRP A 143 3.06 9.54 2.28
C TRP A 143 2.60 9.08 3.65
N CYS A 144 1.31 9.26 3.98
CA CYS A 144 0.75 8.81 5.26
C CYS A 144 0.84 7.29 5.41
N GLN A 145 0.53 6.52 4.37
CA GLN A 145 0.66 5.05 4.37
C GLN A 145 2.09 4.56 4.56
N GLN A 146 3.11 5.37 4.26
CA GLN A 146 4.51 5.00 4.52
C GLN A 146 4.99 5.45 5.91
N GLY A 147 4.24 6.31 6.61
CA GLY A 147 4.70 6.92 7.85
C GLY A 147 5.72 8.03 7.63
N ALA A 148 5.65 8.76 6.52
CA ALA A 148 6.51 9.91 6.29
C ALA A 148 6.21 11.03 7.32
N ARG A 149 7.23 11.53 8.01
CA ARG A 149 7.11 12.64 8.97
C ARG A 149 7.08 14.00 8.28
N ALA A 150 7.81 14.11 7.16
CA ALA A 150 7.77 15.24 6.26
C ALA A 150 7.97 14.74 4.83
N ALA A 151 7.37 15.39 3.85
CA ALA A 151 7.57 15.06 2.45
C ALA A 151 7.38 16.29 1.57
N THR A 152 8.05 16.29 0.42
CA THR A 152 7.90 17.36 -0.58
C THR A 152 7.95 16.81 -1.98
N ILE A 153 7.18 17.42 -2.90
CA ILE A 153 7.21 17.09 -4.32
C ILE A 153 8.41 17.81 -4.95
N ILE A 154 9.30 17.05 -5.59
CA ILE A 154 10.41 17.60 -6.36
C ILE A 154 9.96 17.89 -7.80
N LYS A 155 9.16 17.00 -8.38
CA LYS A 155 8.76 17.12 -9.78
C LYS A 155 7.37 16.53 -10.01
N LYS A 156 6.55 17.26 -10.78
CA LYS A 156 5.33 16.75 -11.38
C LYS A 156 5.65 16.23 -12.78
N CYS A 157 5.23 15.00 -13.08
CA CYS A 157 5.48 14.30 -14.33
C CYS A 157 4.17 13.94 -15.02
N SER A 158 4.23 13.85 -16.34
CA SER A 158 3.10 13.48 -17.19
C SER A 158 2.69 12.00 -17.02
N SER A 159 3.65 11.14 -16.64
CA SER A 159 3.46 9.69 -16.54
C SER A 159 4.30 9.07 -15.41
N ALA A 160 3.97 7.83 -15.04
CA ALA A 160 4.75 7.02 -14.11
C ALA A 160 6.16 6.69 -14.66
N TYR A 161 6.31 6.58 -15.98
CA TYR A 161 7.59 6.25 -16.63
C TYR A 161 8.59 7.41 -16.50
N GLU A 162 8.14 8.63 -16.80
CA GLU A 162 8.94 9.85 -16.60
C GLU A 162 9.33 10.01 -15.12
N ALA A 163 8.36 9.82 -14.22
CA ALA A 163 8.62 9.89 -12.78
C ALA A 163 9.65 8.86 -12.32
N ARG A 164 9.58 7.62 -12.81
CA ARG A 164 10.52 6.54 -12.47
C ARG A 164 11.94 6.85 -12.94
N ASN A 165 12.10 7.41 -14.15
CA ASN A 165 13.41 7.80 -14.67
C ASN A 165 14.07 8.85 -13.77
N ILE A 166 13.30 9.85 -13.33
CA ILE A 166 13.78 10.92 -12.45
C ILE A 166 14.07 10.38 -11.04
N GLU A 167 13.21 9.54 -10.47
CA GLU A 167 13.45 8.87 -9.19
C GLU A 167 14.75 8.06 -9.20
N SER A 168 14.97 7.26 -10.25
CA SER A 168 16.19 6.47 -10.42
C SER A 168 17.44 7.35 -10.53
N LEU A 169 17.34 8.49 -11.23
CA LEU A 169 18.45 9.45 -11.33
C LEU A 169 18.79 10.05 -9.96
N ILE A 170 17.79 10.55 -9.23
CA ILE A 170 17.97 11.15 -7.90
C ILE A 170 18.55 10.11 -6.92
N SER A 171 17.98 8.90 -6.91
CA SER A 171 18.43 7.77 -6.10
C SER A 171 19.92 7.51 -6.28
N ARG A 172 20.38 7.42 -7.53
CA ARG A 172 21.80 7.19 -7.86
C ARG A 172 22.69 8.37 -7.51
N THR A 173 22.30 9.59 -7.87
CA THR A 173 23.14 10.79 -7.69
C THR A 173 23.32 11.15 -6.22
N LEU A 174 22.27 11.00 -5.41
CA LEU A 174 22.28 11.38 -4.00
C LEU A 174 22.44 10.19 -3.04
N ASN A 175 22.62 8.99 -3.58
CA ASN A 175 22.66 7.73 -2.82
C ASN A 175 21.46 7.58 -1.86
N LEU A 176 20.26 7.92 -2.35
CA LEU A 176 19.03 7.84 -1.56
C LEU A 176 18.30 6.52 -1.84
N PRO A 177 17.80 5.82 -0.81
CA PRO A 177 17.06 4.58 -1.00
C PRO A 177 15.70 4.82 -1.68
N GLU A 178 15.29 3.88 -2.56
CA GLU A 178 13.93 3.80 -3.13
C GLU A 178 12.98 2.94 -2.25
N SER A 179 13.56 2.08 -1.41
CA SER A 179 12.83 1.25 -0.45
C SER A 179 13.69 1.00 0.78
N PHE A 180 13.04 0.88 1.93
CA PHE A 180 13.68 0.44 3.17
C PHE A 180 13.39 -1.03 3.37
N ASN A 181 14.43 -1.84 3.50
CA ASN A 181 14.31 -3.21 4.01
C ASN A 181 14.73 -3.19 5.47
N ASN A 182 13.84 -3.59 6.37
CA ASN A 182 14.10 -3.67 7.83
C ASN A 182 15.21 -4.67 8.23
N LYS A 183 15.94 -5.28 7.29
CA LYS A 183 16.99 -6.26 7.56
C LYS A 183 18.38 -5.68 7.83
N LYS A 184 18.55 -4.34 7.90
CA LYS A 184 19.89 -3.74 7.99
C LYS A 184 20.20 -2.84 9.20
N ASN A 185 19.27 -2.58 10.11
CA ASN A 185 19.54 -1.69 11.25
C ASN A 185 19.15 -2.35 12.59
N GLU A 186 19.89 -3.37 13.01
CA GLU A 186 19.86 -3.86 14.41
C GLU A 186 21.08 -3.40 15.23
N ASN A 187 21.91 -2.48 14.72
CA ASN A 187 23.01 -1.89 15.47
C ASN A 187 22.84 -0.37 15.58
N LEU A 188 21.90 0.08 16.42
CA LEU A 188 21.92 1.37 17.11
C LEU A 188 21.31 1.20 18.49
#